data_AF-A0A7S3MA35-F1
#
_entry.id   AF-A0A7S3MA35-F1
#
_cell.length_a   1.000
_cell.length_b   1.000
_cell.length_c   1.000
_cell.angle_alpha   90.00
_cell.angle_beta   90.00
_cell.angle_gamma   90.00
#
_symmetry.space_group_name_H-M   'P 1'
#
loop_
_entity.id
_entity.type
_entity.pdbx_description
1 polymer ?
#
loop_
_entity_poly.entity_id
_entity_poly.type
_entity_poly.pdbx_seq_one_letter_code
_entity_poly.pdbx_strand_id
1 'polypeptide(L)'
;LNDVVLPPWADSPRDFLKKHQKALECEYVSEHLHEWIDLIFGYKQTGPEALKADNLYYYLTYEGAVDIESITDMRERDGIIMQIQEFGQTPKQLFTVPHPSRNAATSAPITTIDYNANMAGSGDGDNKST
;
A
#
# COMPACT_ATOMS: atom_id res chain seq x y z
N LEU A 1 -5.70 -8.83 -33.59
CA LEU A 1 -6.06 -8.46 -32.20
C LEU A 1 -7.28 -7.56 -32.30
N ASN A 2 -8.37 -7.88 -31.62
CA ASN A 2 -9.66 -7.18 -31.69
C ASN A 2 -10.06 -6.64 -30.30
N ASP A 3 -11.23 -6.02 -30.21
CA ASP A 3 -11.79 -5.50 -28.95
C ASP A 3 -11.99 -6.60 -27.90
N VAL A 4 -11.94 -6.19 -26.63
CA VAL A 4 -12.23 -7.05 -25.48
C VAL A 4 -13.69 -7.50 -25.54
N VAL A 5 -13.93 -8.78 -25.32
CA VAL A 5 -15.28 -9.34 -25.21
C VAL A 5 -15.93 -8.85 -23.93
N LEU A 6 -17.02 -8.10 -24.06
CA LEU A 6 -17.74 -7.56 -22.92
C LEU A 6 -18.60 -8.65 -22.24
N PRO A 7 -18.80 -8.54 -20.92
CA PRO A 7 -19.74 -9.41 -20.24
C PRO A 7 -21.19 -9.14 -20.72
N PRO A 8 -22.10 -10.13 -20.61
CA PRO A 8 -23.47 -10.01 -21.15
C PRO A 8 -24.30 -8.85 -20.59
N TRP A 9 -23.90 -8.30 -19.44
CA TRP A 9 -24.57 -7.18 -18.80
C TRP A 9 -24.09 -5.81 -19.29
N ALA A 10 -23.11 -5.73 -20.19
CA ALA A 10 -22.59 -4.46 -20.72
C ALA A 10 -22.80 -4.36 -22.23
N ASP A 11 -23.54 -3.35 -22.67
CA ASP A 11 -23.90 -3.18 -24.09
C ASP A 11 -22.79 -2.50 -24.91
N SER A 12 -21.86 -1.83 -24.24
CA SER A 12 -20.72 -1.13 -24.83
C SER A 12 -19.61 -0.90 -23.80
N PRO A 13 -18.36 -0.58 -24.20
CA PRO A 13 -17.29 -0.28 -23.25
C PRO A 13 -17.65 0.91 -22.33
N ARG A 14 -18.40 1.89 -22.86
CA ARG A 14 -18.87 3.03 -22.07
C ARG A 14 -19.90 2.62 -21.01
N ASP A 15 -20.79 1.70 -21.35
CA ASP A 15 -21.78 1.18 -20.42
C ASP A 15 -21.13 0.28 -19.35
N PHE A 16 -20.16 -0.55 -19.74
CA PHE A 16 -19.31 -1.32 -18.83
C PHE A 16 -18.67 -0.42 -17.75
N LEU A 17 -17.98 0.65 -18.17
CA LEU A 17 -17.33 1.60 -17.26
C LEU A 17 -18.34 2.32 -16.36
N LYS A 18 -19.48 2.75 -16.91
CA LYS A 18 -20.54 3.40 -16.11
C LYS A 18 -21.09 2.47 -15.04
N LYS A 19 -21.29 1.18 -15.34
CA LYS A 19 -21.79 0.19 -14.38
C LYS A 19 -20.75 -0.10 -13.30
N HIS A 20 -19.47 -0.24 -13.66
CA HIS A 20 -18.38 -0.37 -12.69
C HIS A 20 -18.26 0.84 -11.76
N GLN A 21 -18.35 2.07 -12.31
CA GLN A 21 -18.34 3.28 -11.50
C GLN A 21 -19.53 3.30 -10.51
N LYS A 22 -20.74 3.00 -10.98
CA LYS A 22 -21.92 2.91 -10.09
C LYS A 22 -21.76 1.85 -9.00
N ALA A 23 -21.13 0.71 -9.31
CA ALA A 23 -20.87 -0.32 -8.33
C ALA A 23 -19.82 0.13 -7.30
N LEU A 24 -18.75 0.80 -7.74
CA LEU A 24 -17.72 1.35 -6.84
C LEU A 24 -18.28 2.41 -5.89
N GLU A 25 -19.20 3.26 -6.37
CA GLU A 25 -19.82 4.35 -5.59
C GLU A 25 -21.07 3.91 -4.80
N CYS A 26 -21.42 2.62 -4.79
CA CYS A 26 -22.62 2.16 -4.09
C CYS A 26 -22.41 2.11 -2.57
N GLU A 27 -23.51 2.07 -1.81
CA GLU A 27 -23.46 2.08 -0.35
C GLU A 27 -22.71 0.88 0.22
N TYR A 28 -22.90 -0.31 -0.35
CA TYR A 28 -22.20 -1.52 0.08
C TYR A 28 -20.68 -1.37 -0.03
N VAL A 29 -20.16 -0.98 -1.20
CA VAL A 29 -18.72 -0.78 -1.37
C VAL A 29 -18.23 0.27 -0.40
N SER A 30 -18.99 1.33 -0.24
CA SER A 30 -18.62 2.42 0.64
C SER A 30 -18.51 2.05 2.12
N GLU A 31 -19.41 1.20 2.61
CA GLU A 31 -19.38 0.68 3.98
C GLU A 31 -18.16 -0.20 4.22
N HIS A 32 -17.70 -0.92 3.19
CA HIS A 32 -16.68 -1.97 3.29
C HIS A 32 -15.32 -1.62 2.67
N LEU A 33 -15.19 -0.50 1.95
CA LEU A 33 -13.95 -0.17 1.21
C LEU A 33 -12.74 -0.08 2.13
N HIS A 34 -12.94 0.42 3.36
CA HIS A 34 -11.90 0.49 4.39
C HIS A 34 -11.23 -0.87 4.67
N GLU A 35 -11.95 -1.98 4.54
CA GLU A 35 -11.41 -3.33 4.71
C GLU A 35 -10.44 -3.71 3.59
N TRP A 36 -10.71 -3.29 2.34
CA TRP A 36 -9.78 -3.46 1.22
C TRP A 36 -8.56 -2.55 1.38
N ILE A 37 -8.74 -1.31 1.86
CA ILE A 37 -7.63 -0.41 2.15
C ILE A 37 -6.73 -1.02 3.24
N ASP A 38 -7.31 -1.67 4.26
CA ASP A 38 -6.54 -2.38 5.30
C ASP A 38 -5.64 -3.49 4.74
N LEU A 39 -6.09 -4.19 3.69
CA LEU A 39 -5.30 -5.23 3.01
C LEU A 39 -4.15 -4.64 2.19
N ILE A 40 -4.43 -3.57 1.43
CA ILE A 40 -3.47 -3.05 0.44
C ILE A 40 -2.51 -2.03 1.03
N PHE A 41 -2.94 -1.23 2.00
CA PHE A 41 -2.15 -0.12 2.57
C PHE A 41 -2.07 -0.15 4.10
N GLY A 42 -2.86 -1.00 4.75
CA GLY A 42 -3.06 -0.95 6.19
C GLY A 42 -2.45 -2.09 6.98
N TYR A 43 -2.98 -2.30 8.17
CA TYR A 43 -2.44 -3.24 9.15
C TYR A 43 -2.51 -4.71 8.73
N LYS A 44 -3.31 -5.05 7.70
CA LYS A 44 -3.42 -6.41 7.15
C LYS A 44 -2.50 -6.65 5.95
N GLN A 45 -1.60 -5.72 5.61
CA GLN A 45 -0.66 -5.89 4.50
C GLN A 45 0.49 -6.86 4.83
N THR A 46 0.93 -6.89 6.09
CA THR A 46 2.07 -7.69 6.55
C THR A 46 1.81 -8.38 7.89
N GLY A 47 2.73 -9.25 8.31
CA GLY A 47 2.71 -9.87 9.64
C GLY A 47 1.57 -10.87 9.86
N PRO A 48 1.21 -11.16 11.13
CA PRO A 48 0.20 -12.15 11.48
C PRO A 48 -1.20 -11.84 10.93
N GLU A 49 -1.56 -10.56 10.81
CA GLU A 49 -2.88 -10.15 10.31
C GLU A 49 -3.01 -10.40 8.81
N ALA A 50 -1.94 -10.20 8.03
CA ALA A 50 -1.90 -10.59 6.62
C ALA A 50 -2.05 -12.11 6.44
N LEU A 51 -1.40 -12.92 7.28
CA LEU A 51 -1.55 -14.37 7.25
C LEU A 51 -3.00 -14.80 7.52
N LYS A 52 -3.64 -14.21 8.55
CA LYS A 52 -5.04 -14.50 8.89
C LYS A 52 -6.02 -14.10 7.79
N ALA A 53 -5.66 -13.11 6.97
CA ALA A 53 -6.47 -12.59 5.88
C ALA A 53 -6.11 -13.20 4.51
N ASP A 54 -5.22 -14.21 4.47
CA ASP A 54 -4.70 -14.81 3.23
C ASP A 54 -4.10 -13.78 2.25
N ASN A 55 -3.38 -12.79 2.80
CA ASN A 55 -2.87 -11.61 2.09
C ASN A 55 -1.33 -11.51 2.13
N LEU A 56 -0.63 -12.65 2.20
CA LEU A 56 0.83 -12.70 2.12
C LEU A 56 1.29 -12.86 0.68
N TYR A 57 2.21 -12.00 0.25
CA TYR A 57 2.86 -12.04 -1.05
C TYR A 57 4.31 -12.55 -0.92
N TYR A 58 4.98 -12.72 -2.06
CA TYR A 58 6.38 -13.12 -2.07
C TYR A 58 7.26 -12.05 -1.42
N TYR A 59 8.24 -12.45 -0.60
CA TYR A 59 8.95 -11.49 0.28
C TYR A 59 9.61 -10.32 -0.46
N LEU A 60 10.07 -10.51 -1.71
CA LEU A 60 10.66 -9.44 -2.52
C LEU A 60 9.68 -8.37 -3.00
N THR A 61 8.36 -8.58 -2.87
CA THR A 61 7.38 -7.56 -3.25
C THR A 61 7.29 -6.45 -2.20
N TYR A 62 7.78 -6.67 -0.97
CA TYR A 62 7.68 -5.70 0.12
C TYR A 62 8.88 -4.75 0.15
N GLU A 63 8.60 -3.46 0.37
CA GLU A 63 9.62 -2.42 0.53
C GLU A 63 10.60 -2.78 1.66
N GLY A 64 11.90 -2.68 1.39
CA GLY A 64 12.95 -2.92 2.38
C GLY A 64 13.21 -4.40 2.70
N ALA A 65 12.61 -5.35 1.98
CA ALA A 65 12.85 -6.77 2.18
C ALA A 65 14.29 -7.21 1.88
N VAL A 66 14.99 -6.47 1.00
CA VAL A 66 16.39 -6.71 0.62
C VAL A 66 17.11 -5.37 0.46
N ASP A 67 18.32 -5.28 1.03
CA ASP A 67 19.25 -4.17 0.76
C ASP A 67 20.06 -4.49 -0.50
N ILE A 68 19.59 -3.99 -1.65
CA ILE A 68 20.17 -4.25 -2.97
C ILE A 68 21.61 -3.75 -3.06
N GLU A 69 21.95 -2.66 -2.38
CA GLU A 69 23.29 -2.06 -2.46
C GLU A 69 24.33 -2.84 -1.65
N SER A 70 23.89 -3.69 -0.71
CA SER A 70 24.76 -4.60 0.03
C SER A 70 25.21 -5.83 -0.76
N ILE A 71 24.57 -6.11 -1.91
CA ILE A 71 24.80 -7.32 -2.71
C ILE A 71 26.03 -7.16 -3.60
N THR A 72 27.06 -7.96 -3.34
CA THR A 72 28.33 -7.90 -4.07
C THR A 72 28.33 -8.68 -5.38
N ASP A 73 27.58 -9.80 -5.47
CA ASP A 73 27.49 -10.57 -6.71
C ASP A 73 26.52 -9.87 -7.68
N MET A 74 27.05 -9.40 -8.81
CA MET A 74 26.26 -8.73 -9.84
C MET A 74 25.14 -9.62 -10.38
N ARG A 75 25.35 -10.94 -10.49
CA ARG A 75 24.32 -11.85 -11.01
C ARG A 75 23.14 -11.97 -10.06
N GLU A 76 23.42 -12.08 -8.78
CA GLU A 76 22.39 -12.12 -7.73
C GLU A 76 21.63 -10.78 -7.68
N ARG A 77 22.37 -9.66 -7.70
CA ARG A 77 21.79 -8.32 -7.73
C ARG A 77 20.84 -8.15 -8.92
N ASP A 78 21.31 -8.46 -10.13
CA ASP A 78 20.53 -8.34 -11.36
C ASP A 78 19.29 -9.25 -11.33
N GLY A 79 19.44 -10.47 -10.78
CA GLY A 79 18.31 -11.39 -10.60
C GLY A 79 17.24 -10.86 -9.65
N ILE A 80 17.63 -10.26 -8.53
CA ILE A 80 16.69 -9.65 -7.57
C ILE A 80 16.02 -8.41 -8.15
N ILE A 81 16.76 -7.56 -8.84
CA ILE A 81 16.20 -6.38 -9.52
C ILE A 81 15.15 -6.81 -10.54
N MET A 82 15.49 -7.80 -11.39
CA MET A 82 14.55 -8.37 -12.36
C MET A 82 13.30 -8.91 -11.66
N GLN A 83 13.47 -9.64 -10.56
CA GLN A 83 12.35 -10.19 -9.80
C GLN A 83 11.41 -9.09 -9.28
N ILE A 84 11.96 -8.00 -8.73
CA ILE A 84 11.20 -6.85 -8.21
C ILE A 84 10.50 -6.08 -9.34
N GLN A 85 11.14 -5.96 -10.52
CA GLN A 85 10.59 -5.23 -11.66
C GLN A 85 9.44 -5.98 -12.34
N GLU A 86 9.56 -7.30 -12.46
CA GLU A 86 8.65 -8.09 -13.30
C GLU A 86 7.58 -8.86 -12.51
N PHE A 87 7.80 -9.14 -11.21
CA PHE A 87 6.92 -10.04 -10.42
C PHE A 87 6.21 -9.34 -9.25
N GLY A 88 6.01 -8.03 -9.36
CA GLY A 88 5.11 -7.27 -8.50
C GLY A 88 5.81 -6.50 -7.38
N GLN A 89 5.18 -5.39 -7.00
CA GLN A 89 5.62 -4.50 -5.92
C GLN A 89 4.39 -4.16 -5.07
N THR A 90 4.43 -4.53 -3.79
CA THR A 90 3.39 -4.19 -2.83
C THR A 90 3.49 -2.70 -2.52
N PRO A 91 2.39 -1.94 -2.56
CA PRO A 91 2.40 -0.54 -2.15
C PRO A 91 2.91 -0.36 -0.72
N LYS A 92 3.47 0.82 -0.42
CA LYS A 92 3.93 1.14 0.94
C LYS A 92 2.79 1.05 1.96
N GLN A 93 3.03 0.40 3.09
CA GLN A 93 2.10 0.43 4.22
C GLN A 93 2.02 1.86 4.78
N LEU A 94 0.80 2.41 4.78
CA LEU A 94 0.54 3.79 5.19
C LEU A 94 0.17 3.89 6.67
N PHE A 95 -0.38 2.82 7.25
CA PHE A 95 -0.84 2.81 8.63
C PHE A 95 -0.88 1.38 9.20
N THR A 96 -0.78 1.27 10.54
CA THR A 96 -0.71 0.00 11.28
C THR A 96 -1.91 -0.24 12.18
N VAL A 97 -2.91 0.64 12.12
CA VAL A 97 -4.20 0.53 12.82
C VAL A 97 -5.33 0.37 11.81
N PRO A 98 -6.52 -0.13 12.19
CA PRO A 98 -7.64 -0.25 11.25
C PRO A 98 -8.02 1.09 10.61
N HIS A 99 -8.23 1.08 9.30
CA HIS A 99 -8.69 2.25 8.57
C HIS A 99 -10.11 2.62 9.02
N PRO A 100 -10.42 3.91 9.26
CA PRO A 100 -11.76 4.33 9.61
C PRO A 100 -12.80 3.92 8.55
N SER A 101 -13.91 3.34 8.96
CA SER A 101 -15.06 3.12 8.07
C SER A 101 -15.72 4.46 7.76
N ARG A 102 -16.19 4.66 6.52
CA ARG A 102 -16.82 5.90 6.08
C ARG A 102 -18.07 6.26 6.89
N ASN A 103 -18.86 5.25 7.24
CA ASN A 103 -20.15 5.42 7.93
C ASN A 103 -20.05 5.22 9.44
N ALA A 104 -18.85 4.91 9.98
CA ALA A 104 -18.63 4.93 11.41
C ALA A 104 -18.69 6.37 11.90
N ALA A 105 -19.59 6.66 12.85
CA ALA A 105 -19.65 7.95 13.50
C ALA A 105 -18.25 8.38 13.95
N THR A 106 -17.79 9.51 13.44
CA THR A 106 -16.44 10.06 13.57
C THR A 106 -15.97 10.03 15.02
N SER A 107 -14.95 9.22 15.32
CA SER A 107 -14.19 9.37 16.57
C SER A 107 -12.72 8.97 16.43
N ALA A 108 -11.97 9.62 15.54
CA ALA A 108 -10.55 9.88 15.77
C ALA A 108 -10.04 10.94 14.77
N PRO A 109 -9.25 11.94 15.23
CA PRO A 109 -8.58 12.84 14.31
C PRO A 109 -7.48 12.07 13.57
N ILE A 110 -7.45 12.23 12.24
CA ILE A 110 -6.29 11.85 11.43
C ILE A 110 -5.13 12.72 11.91
N THR A 111 -4.16 12.15 12.62
CA THR A 111 -2.89 12.84 12.88
C THR A 111 -2.14 12.92 11.56
N THR A 112 -2.20 14.10 10.95
CA THR A 112 -1.32 14.50 9.84
C THR A 112 0.12 14.24 10.27
N ILE A 113 0.87 13.48 9.48
CA ILE A 113 2.30 13.28 9.68
C ILE A 113 2.98 14.62 9.38
N ASP A 114 3.48 15.31 10.40
CA ASP A 114 4.33 16.49 10.24
C ASP A 114 5.67 16.06 9.63
N TYR A 115 5.86 16.37 8.35
CA TYR A 115 7.07 16.06 7.57
C TYR A 115 8.34 16.83 8.02
N ASN A 116 8.22 17.71 9.02
CA ASN A 116 9.25 18.71 9.37
C ASN A 116 10.04 18.42 10.67
N ALA A 117 9.87 17.27 11.32
CA ALA A 117 10.55 17.00 12.59
C ALA A 117 12.01 16.50 12.46
N ASN A 118 12.54 16.26 11.26
CA ASN A 118 13.89 15.67 11.07
C ASN A 118 14.98 16.63 10.58
N MET A 119 14.84 17.96 10.77
CA MET A 119 15.88 18.94 10.42
C MET A 119 16.28 19.89 11.57
N ALA A 120 15.95 19.54 12.82
CA ALA A 120 16.39 20.31 13.99
C ALA A 120 17.03 19.38 15.03
N GLY A 121 18.31 19.06 14.82
CA GLY A 121 19.05 18.17 15.71
C GLY A 121 20.54 18.10 15.41
N SER A 122 21.22 19.24 15.38
CA SER A 122 22.68 19.32 15.54
C SER A 122 23.03 20.69 16.12
N GLY A 123 22.94 20.79 17.44
CA GLY A 123 23.22 22.02 18.17
C GLY A 123 23.08 21.80 19.67
N ASP A 124 24.16 21.32 20.28
CA ASP A 124 24.66 21.60 21.64
C ASP A 124 25.87 20.67 21.84
N GLY A 125 27.06 21.09 22.27
CA GLY A 125 27.35 22.18 23.17
C GLY A 125 28.18 21.59 24.32
N ASP A 126 29.44 21.23 24.06
CA ASP A 126 30.38 20.85 25.12
C ASP A 126 31.24 22.05 25.52
N ASN A 127 31.04 22.46 26.76
CA ASN A 127 31.63 23.58 27.45
C ASN A 127 32.77 23.09 28.35
N LYS A 128 33.95 23.70 28.29
CA LYS A 128 34.74 24.11 29.49
C LYS A 128 36.05 24.80 29.17
N SER A 129 36.19 26.00 29.72
CA SER A 129 37.45 26.68 30.00
C SER A 129 38.22 25.96 31.12
N THR A 130 39.51 25.68 30.91
CA THR A 130 40.68 26.11 31.71
C THR A 130 41.95 25.50 31.12
#